data_AF-A0A2H3E5S3-F1
#
_entry.id   AF-A0A2H3E5S3-F1
#
_cell.length_a   1.000
_cell.length_b   1.000
_cell.length_c   1.000
_cell.angle_alpha   90.00
_cell.angle_beta   90.00
_cell.angle_gamma   90.00
#
_symmetry.space_group_name_H-M   'P 1'
#
loop_
_entity.id
_entity.type
_entity.pdbx_description
1 polymer ?
#
loop_
_entity_poly.entity_id
_entity_poly.type
_entity_poly.pdbx_seq_one_letter_code
_entity_poly.pdbx_strand_id
1 'polypeptide(L)'
;PPCTFIATLSDQDQITAYHACLLVYVTSHAKIVPWAGQIQTTLCSIHGKNSIVIASTGWGKMLCIMIPLLLFPGTISMTILPLKWLQIMQVIV
;
A
#
# COMPACT_ATOMS: atom_id res chain seq x y z
N PRO A 1 -5.05 6.55 8.73
CA PRO A 1 -4.73 7.81 8.01
C PRO A 1 -5.57 8.98 8.58
N PRO A 2 -5.15 10.25 8.40
CA PRO A 2 -5.93 11.40 8.84
C PRO A 2 -7.29 11.46 8.13
N CYS A 3 -8.36 11.76 8.86
CA CYS A 3 -9.72 11.88 8.28
C CYS A 3 -9.80 12.98 7.22
N THR A 4 -9.01 14.05 7.38
CA THR A 4 -8.91 15.15 6.41
C THR A 4 -8.40 14.69 5.06
N PHE A 5 -7.46 13.74 5.00
CA PHE A 5 -6.97 13.18 3.74
C PHE A 5 -8.06 12.38 3.03
N ILE A 6 -8.77 11.51 3.75
CA ILE A 6 -9.82 10.67 3.15
C ILE A 6 -10.94 11.54 2.57
N ALA A 7 -11.31 12.62 3.26
CA ALA A 7 -12.34 13.55 2.79
C ALA A 7 -11.99 14.28 1.47
N THR A 8 -10.71 14.31 1.06
CA THR A 8 -10.29 14.90 -0.24
C THR A 8 -10.42 13.94 -1.42
N LEU A 9 -10.68 12.66 -1.16
CA LEU A 9 -10.77 11.62 -2.19
C LEU A 9 -12.20 11.51 -2.73
N SER A 10 -12.32 11.00 -3.96
CA SER A 10 -13.61 10.59 -4.56
C SER A 10 -14.28 9.47 -3.75
N ASP A 11 -15.61 9.35 -3.78
CA ASP A 11 -16.36 8.34 -3.03
C ASP A 11 -15.82 6.91 -3.25
N GLN A 12 -15.45 6.56 -4.49
CA GLN A 12 -14.86 5.25 -4.81
C GLN A 12 -13.45 5.09 -4.22
N ASP A 13 -12.65 6.15 -4.22
CA ASP A 13 -11.31 6.16 -3.65
C ASP A 13 -11.35 6.10 -2.13
N GLN A 14 -12.37 6.69 -1.51
CA GLN A 14 -12.60 6.59 -0.07
C GLN A 14 -12.87 5.15 0.34
N ILE A 15 -13.79 4.46 -0.35
CA ILE A 15 -14.09 3.04 -0.11
C ILE A 15 -12.81 2.20 -0.25
N THR A 16 -12.08 2.42 -1.33
CA THR A 16 -10.80 1.74 -1.61
C THR A 16 -9.77 1.99 -0.51
N ALA A 17 -9.64 3.25 -0.05
CA ALA A 17 -8.75 3.61 1.04
C ALA A 17 -9.15 2.96 2.37
N TYR A 18 -10.44 2.87 2.68
CA TYR A 18 -10.93 2.17 3.86
C TYR A 18 -10.67 0.67 3.79
N HIS A 19 -10.92 0.03 2.64
CA HIS A 19 -10.59 -1.38 2.42
C HIS A 19 -9.10 -1.63 2.58
N ALA A 20 -8.25 -0.78 2.01
CA ALA A 20 -6.80 -0.86 2.18
C ALA A 20 -6.38 -0.78 3.66
N CYS A 21 -6.97 0.16 4.40
CA CYS A 21 -6.71 0.30 5.83
C CYS A 21 -7.16 -0.94 6.61
N LEU A 22 -8.36 -1.44 6.35
CA LEU A 22 -8.92 -2.61 7.03
C LEU A 22 -8.07 -3.86 6.75
N LEU A 23 -7.71 -4.10 5.49
CA LEU A 23 -6.89 -5.24 5.09
C LEU A 23 -5.54 -5.21 5.79
N VAL A 24 -4.82 -4.09 5.74
CA VAL A 24 -3.52 -3.96 6.43
C VAL A 24 -3.68 -4.09 7.95
N TYR A 25 -4.75 -3.54 8.51
CA TYR A 25 -5.00 -3.64 9.95
C TYR A 25 -5.23 -5.10 10.37
N VAL A 26 -6.03 -5.85 9.62
CA VAL A 26 -6.32 -7.26 9.89
C VAL A 26 -5.08 -8.13 9.68
N THR A 27 -4.38 -7.98 8.55
CA THR A 27 -3.18 -8.79 8.24
C THR A 27 -2.01 -8.49 9.17
N SER A 28 -1.95 -7.29 9.74
CA SER A 28 -0.94 -6.93 10.75
C SER A 28 -1.34 -7.30 12.18
N HIS A 29 -2.46 -8.00 12.39
CA HIS A 29 -3.02 -8.29 13.72
C HIS A 29 -3.24 -7.04 14.56
N ALA A 30 -3.93 -6.05 14.00
CA ALA A 30 -4.30 -4.79 14.64
C ALA A 30 -3.12 -3.86 15.00
N LYS A 31 -1.96 -4.02 14.35
CA LYS A 31 -0.73 -3.27 14.68
C LYS A 31 -0.46 -2.09 13.75
N ILE A 32 -0.87 -2.18 12.48
CA ILE A 32 -0.45 -1.24 11.45
C ILE A 32 -1.67 -0.61 10.79
N VAL A 33 -1.62 0.71 10.62
CA VAL A 33 -2.57 1.47 9.79
C VAL A 33 -1.78 2.25 8.74
N PRO A 34 -2.11 2.13 7.45
CA PRO A 34 -1.41 2.85 6.39
C PRO A 34 -1.45 4.37 6.55
N TRP A 35 -0.34 5.01 6.19
CA TRP A 35 -0.27 6.47 6.10
C TRP A 35 -0.88 7.00 4.81
N ALA A 36 -1.26 8.28 4.81
CA ALA A 36 -1.90 8.93 3.66
C ALA A 36 -1.09 8.78 2.36
N GLY A 37 0.23 9.02 2.40
CA GLY A 37 1.09 8.88 1.22
C GLY A 37 1.20 7.44 0.69
N GLN A 38 1.09 6.43 1.55
CA GLN A 38 1.06 5.03 1.13
C GLN A 38 -0.24 4.73 0.37
N ILE A 39 -1.37 5.16 0.92
CA ILE A 39 -2.69 5.04 0.28
C ILE A 39 -2.72 5.79 -1.06
N GLN A 40 -2.20 7.01 -1.10
CA GLN A 40 -2.12 7.80 -2.32
C GLN A 40 -1.31 7.09 -3.41
N THR A 41 -0.20 6.44 -3.04
CA THR A 41 0.60 5.64 -3.97
C THR A 41 -0.23 4.47 -4.54
N THR A 42 -0.96 3.77 -3.67
CA THR A 42 -1.85 2.68 -4.08
C THR A 42 -2.93 3.19 -5.03
N LEU A 43 -3.61 4.29 -4.72
CA LEU A 43 -4.65 4.86 -5.58
C LEU A 43 -4.10 5.28 -6.95
N CYS A 44 -2.88 5.81 -7.01
CA CYS A 44 -2.21 6.06 -8.29
C CYS A 44 -2.04 4.75 -9.09
N SER A 45 -1.59 3.68 -8.45
CA SER A 45 -1.44 2.37 -9.10
C SER A 45 -2.78 1.82 -9.61
N ILE A 46 -3.86 1.98 -8.85
CA ILE A 46 -5.21 1.53 -9.22
C ILE A 46 -5.72 2.25 -10.46
N HIS A 47 -5.46 3.55 -10.54
CA HIS A 47 -5.82 4.37 -11.70
C HIS A 47 -4.88 4.18 -12.90
N GLY A 48 -4.00 3.17 -12.88
CA GLY A 48 -3.05 2.91 -13.97
C GLY A 48 -2.00 4.00 -14.14
N LYS A 49 -1.75 4.82 -13.11
CA LYS A 49 -0.75 5.89 -13.13
C LYS A 49 0.59 5.41 -12.60
N ASN A 50 1.66 5.74 -13.32
CA ASN A 50 3.01 5.55 -12.83
C ASN A 50 3.27 6.52 -11.66
N SER A 51 3.91 6.04 -10.60
CA SER A 51 4.24 6.85 -9.43
C SER A 51 5.69 6.63 -8.99
N ILE A 52 6.32 7.69 -8.47
CA ILE A 52 7.65 7.64 -7.88
C ILE A 52 7.51 8.02 -6.41
N VAL A 53 7.90 7.11 -5.51
CA VAL A 53 7.83 7.32 -4.07
C VAL A 53 9.22 7.59 -3.49
N ILE A 54 9.47 8.84 -3.17
CA ILE A 54 10.69 9.26 -2.45
C ILE A 54 10.36 9.25 -0.96
N ALA A 55 11.03 8.40 -0.20
CA ALA A 55 10.81 8.25 1.23
C ALA A 55 12.10 7.78 1.92
N SER A 56 12.22 8.02 3.21
CA SER A 56 13.32 7.50 4.03
C SER A 56 13.15 6.00 4.32
N THR A 57 14.23 5.37 4.81
CA THR A 57 14.16 4.02 5.40
C THR A 57 13.26 4.06 6.64
N GLY A 58 12.42 3.04 6.83
CA GLY A 58 11.47 2.98 7.94
C GLY A 58 10.11 3.64 7.66
N TRP A 59 9.94 4.39 6.56
CA TRP A 59 8.65 4.96 6.17
C TRP A 59 7.58 3.91 5.79
N GLY A 60 7.98 2.66 5.60
CA GLY A 60 7.06 1.58 5.21
C GLY A 60 6.82 1.49 3.70
N LYS A 61 7.86 1.72 2.88
CA LYS A 61 7.80 1.56 1.42
C LYS A 61 7.23 0.21 0.98
N MET A 62 7.48 -0.84 1.77
CA MET A 62 6.96 -2.18 1.54
C MET A 62 5.41 -2.21 1.55
N LEU A 63 4.76 -1.39 2.39
CA LEU A 63 3.30 -1.29 2.41
C LEU A 63 2.75 -0.76 1.08
N CYS A 64 3.46 0.12 0.38
CA CYS A 64 3.03 0.58 -0.95
C CYS A 64 2.98 -0.56 -1.98
N ILE A 65 3.78 -1.61 -1.80
CA ILE A 65 3.80 -2.81 -2.66
C ILE A 65 2.74 -3.81 -2.20
N MET A 66 2.59 -3.99 -0.88
CA MET A 66 1.68 -4.98 -0.29
C MET A 66 0.21 -4.57 -0.38
N ILE A 67 -0.12 -3.28 -0.25
CA ILE A 67 -1.52 -2.84 -0.29
C ILE A 67 -2.19 -3.20 -1.64
N PRO A 68 -1.61 -2.89 -2.82
CA PRO A 68 -2.17 -3.34 -4.10
C PRO A 68 -2.33 -4.86 -4.20
N LEU A 69 -1.36 -5.63 -3.71
CA LEU A 69 -1.43 -7.10 -3.69
C LEU A 69 -2.61 -7.62 -2.86
N LEU A 70 -2.87 -6.99 -1.71
CA LEU A 70 -3.99 -7.36 -0.83
C LEU A 70 -5.34 -6.93 -1.41
N LEU A 71 -5.41 -5.78 -2.10
CA LEU A 71 -6.66 -5.29 -2.69
C LEU A 71 -7.08 -6.08 -3.93
N PHE A 72 -6.12 -6.58 -4.71
CA PHE A 72 -6.39 -7.23 -6.00
C PHE A 72 -5.76 -8.62 -6.07
N PRO A 73 -6.30 -9.60 -5.32
CA PRO A 73 -5.72 -10.96 -5.24
C PRO A 73 -5.72 -11.71 -6.58
N GLY A 74 -6.54 -11.28 -7.56
CA GLY A 74 -6.58 -11.87 -8.91
C GLY A 74 -5.56 -11.28 -9.89
N THR A 75 -4.71 -10.35 -9.46
CA THR A 75 -3.73 -9.68 -10.33
C THR A 75 -2.31 -10.15 -10.07
N ILE A 76 -1.51 -10.21 -11.13
CA ILE A 76 -0.08 -10.54 -11.03
C ILE A 76 0.68 -9.23 -10.84
N SER A 77 1.42 -9.13 -9.74
CA SER A 77 2.36 -8.04 -9.50
C SER A 77 3.79 -8.54 -9.59
N MET A 78 4.65 -7.78 -10.28
CA MET A 78 6.07 -8.06 -10.40
C MET A 78 6.86 -7.03 -9.60
N THR A 79 7.54 -7.49 -8.54
CA THR A 79 8.43 -6.65 -7.74
C THR A 79 9.88 -6.98 -8.09
N ILE A 80 10.63 -5.99 -8.58
CA ILE A 80 12.04 -6.14 -8.95
C ILE A 80 12.89 -5.50 -7.86
N LEU A 81 13.75 -6.30 -7.23
CA LEU A 81 14.64 -5.85 -6.17
C LEU A 81 16.09 -6.21 -6.54
N PRO A 82 17.03 -5.28 -6.43
CA PRO A 82 18.44 -5.59 -6.67
C PRO A 82 19.07 -6.40 -5.52
N LEU A 83 18.42 -6.47 -4.36
CA LEU A 83 18.93 -7.12 -3.15
C LEU A 83 18.18 -8.42 -2.84
N LYS A 84 18.85 -9.56 -3.10
CA LYS A 84 18.30 -10.91 -2.86
C LYS A 84 17.85 -11.14 -1.41
N TRP A 85 18.64 -10.68 -0.43
CA TRP A 85 18.29 -10.82 0.98
C TRP A 85 17.01 -10.07 1.34
N LEU A 86 16.84 -8.86 0.81
CA LEU A 86 15.63 -8.07 1.03
C LEU A 86 14.40 -8.76 0.44
N GLN A 87 14.55 -9.36 -0.75
CA GLN A 87 13.48 -10.13 -1.38
C GLN A 87 13.08 -11.34 -0.53
N ILE A 88 14.05 -12.11 -0.02
CA ILE A 88 13.79 -13.26 0.85
C ILE A 88 13.00 -12.83 2.10
N MET A 89 13.40 -11.74 2.74
CA MET A 89 12.71 -11.22 3.93
C MET A 89 11.29 -10.74 3.66
N GLN A 90 10.96 -10.37 2.42
CA GLN A 90 9.62 -9.90 2.03
C GLN A 90 8.65 -11.02 1.65
N VAL A 91 9.18 -12.17 1.23
CA VAL A 91 8.37 -13.34 0.83
C VAL A 91 8.09 -14.29 2.01
N ILE A 92 8.94 -14.28 3.04
CA ILE A 92 8.82 -15.14 4.22
C ILE A 92 7.84 -14.58 5.28
N VAL A 93 7.25 -13.40 5.03
CA VAL A 93 6.23 -12.81 5.91
C VAL A 93 4.87 -13.48 5.70
#